data_AF-A0A7U7IA09-F1
#
_entry.id   AF-A0A7U7IA09-F1
#
_cell.length_a   1.000
_cell.length_b   1.000
_cell.length_c   1.000
_cell.angle_alpha   90.00
_cell.angle_beta   90.00
_cell.angle_gamma   90.00
#
_symmetry.space_group_name_H-M   'P 1'
#
loop_
_entity.id
_entity.type
_entity.pdbx_description
1 polymer ?
#
loop_
_entity_poly.entity_id
_entity_poly.type
_entity_poly.pdbx_seq_one_letter_code
_entity_poly.pdbx_strand_id
1 'polypeptide(L)'
;MPAIRYMGADMRLELDIALPAERLQAVYRGQANRVLLTSRDGRRVSLPAHHLRPFIGHAGVYGSFVLEFSAEGELLSLRRQD
;
A
#
# COMPACT_ATOMS: atom_id res chain seq x y z
N MET A 1 8.14 -3.13 37.60
CA MET A 1 7.78 -4.11 36.57
C MET A 1 6.40 -3.75 36.01
N PRO A 2 6.29 -2.98 34.91
CA PRO A 2 4.99 -2.84 34.25
C PRO A 2 4.83 -3.98 33.24
N ALA A 3 3.65 -4.60 33.24
CA ALA A 3 3.20 -5.49 32.18
C ALA A 3 2.93 -4.64 30.92
N ILE A 4 3.96 -4.45 30.09
CA ILE A 4 3.79 -3.86 28.77
C ILE A 4 3.16 -4.95 27.90
N ARG A 5 1.84 -4.88 27.76
CA ARG A 5 1.16 -5.57 26.69
C ARG A 5 1.64 -4.91 25.40
N TYR A 6 2.49 -5.60 24.62
CA TYR A 6 2.73 -5.27 23.22
C TYR A 6 1.39 -5.48 22.48
N MET A 7 0.49 -4.51 22.57
CA MET A 7 -0.74 -4.46 21.78
C MET A 7 -0.35 -4.02 20.38
N GLY A 8 0.00 -5.01 19.54
CA GLY A 8 0.24 -4.88 18.10
C GLY A 8 1.32 -3.88 17.74
N ALA A 9 2.52 -4.36 17.37
CA ALA A 9 3.40 -3.47 16.61
C ALA A 9 2.72 -3.19 15.26
N ASP A 10 2.09 -2.03 15.11
CA ASP A 10 1.61 -1.54 13.83
C ASP A 10 2.79 -1.57 12.86
N MET A 11 2.65 -2.35 11.79
CA MET A 11 3.75 -2.62 10.89
C MET A 11 3.69 -1.60 9.76
N ARG A 12 4.79 -0.85 9.64
CA ARG A 12 4.95 0.25 8.70
C ARG A 12 5.86 -0.17 7.55
N LEU A 13 5.45 0.11 6.32
CA LEU A 13 6.24 -0.08 5.12
C LEU A 13 6.40 1.23 4.35
N GLU A 14 7.62 1.48 3.90
CA GLU A 14 7.90 2.54 2.93
C GLU A 14 7.97 1.93 1.53
N LEU A 15 7.24 2.51 0.58
CA LEU A 15 7.05 1.99 -0.76
C LEU A 15 7.39 3.07 -1.78
N ASP A 16 8.07 2.70 -2.85
CA ASP A 16 8.14 3.51 -4.07
C ASP A 16 7.21 2.88 -5.10
N ILE A 17 6.12 3.58 -5.40
CA ILE A 17 5.12 3.10 -6.35
C ILE A 17 5.41 3.74 -7.71
N ALA A 18 5.49 2.90 -8.74
CA ALA A 18 5.57 3.30 -10.14
C ALA A 18 4.57 2.47 -10.95
N LEU A 19 3.31 2.89 -10.90
CA LEU A 19 2.20 2.17 -11.53
C LEU A 19 1.59 3.02 -12.65
N PRO A 20 1.95 2.78 -13.92
CA PRO A 20 1.42 3.53 -15.06
C PRO A 20 -0.08 3.31 -15.25
N ALA A 21 -0.75 4.31 -15.82
CA ALA A 21 -2.20 4.31 -16.06
C ALA A 21 -2.66 3.10 -16.89
N GLU A 22 -1.87 2.60 -17.87
CA GLU A 22 -2.28 1.43 -18.65
C GLU A 22 -2.38 0.17 -17.80
N ARG A 23 -1.54 0.02 -16.78
CA ARG A 23 -1.61 -1.13 -15.84
C ARG A 23 -2.82 -1.06 -14.92
N LEU A 24 -3.32 0.15 -14.65
CA LEU A 24 -4.56 0.34 -13.90
C LEU A 24 -5.80 -0.02 -14.74
N GLN A 25 -5.74 -0.03 -16.08
CA GLN A 25 -6.91 -0.37 -16.90
C GLN A 25 -7.39 -1.81 -16.65
N ALA A 26 -6.49 -2.77 -16.43
CA ALA A 26 -6.85 -4.15 -16.10
C ALA A 26 -7.51 -4.26 -14.71
N VAL A 27 -7.12 -3.38 -13.78
CA VAL A 27 -7.75 -3.27 -12.47
C VAL A 27 -9.20 -2.79 -12.59
N TYR A 28 -9.43 -1.76 -13.40
CA TYR A 28 -10.76 -1.17 -13.58
C TYR A 28 -11.71 -2.00 -14.42
N ARG A 29 -11.20 -2.88 -15.29
CA ARG A 29 -12.00 -3.87 -16.02
C ARG A 29 -12.43 -5.07 -15.16
N GLY A 30 -12.10 -5.06 -13.86
CA GLY A 30 -12.45 -6.13 -12.92
C GLY A 30 -11.58 -7.39 -13.05
N GLN A 31 -10.49 -7.33 -13.84
CA GLN A 31 -9.61 -8.47 -14.09
C GLN A 31 -8.49 -8.58 -13.04
N ALA A 32 -8.12 -7.49 -12.38
CA ALA A 32 -7.09 -7.47 -11.33
C ALA A 32 -7.51 -6.61 -10.13
N ASN A 33 -7.98 -7.22 -9.05
CA ASN A 33 -8.46 -6.46 -7.88
C ASN A 33 -7.36 -6.07 -6.88
N ARG A 34 -6.12 -6.54 -7.10
CA ARG A 34 -4.98 -6.32 -6.19
C ARG A 34 -3.71 -5.98 -6.97
N VAL A 35 -2.86 -5.14 -6.38
CA VAL A 35 -1.53 -4.78 -6.87
C VAL A 35 -0.49 -5.36 -5.92
N LEU A 36 0.51 -6.05 -6.45
CA LEU A 36 1.66 -6.50 -5.68
C LEU A 36 2.71 -5.38 -5.67
N LEU A 37 3.04 -4.89 -4.49
CA LEU A 37 4.06 -3.86 -4.27
C LEU A 37 5.22 -4.46 -3.47
N THR A 38 6.39 -3.86 -3.61
CA THR A 38 7.59 -4.22 -2.83
C THR A 38 8.03 -2.98 -2.06
N SER A 39 8.20 -3.10 -0.75
CA SER A 39 8.72 -2.04 0.10
C SER A 39 10.22 -1.90 -0.03
N ARG A 40 10.75 -0.77 0.44
CA ARG A 40 12.17 -0.44 0.43
C ARG A 40 13.03 -1.45 1.22
N ASP A 41 12.45 -2.06 2.24
CA ASP A 41 13.08 -3.13 3.03
C ASP A 41 12.91 -4.54 2.40
N GLY A 42 12.35 -4.62 1.18
CA GLY A 42 12.23 -5.85 0.39
C GLY A 42 10.99 -6.71 0.69
N ARG A 43 10.09 -6.28 1.58
CA ARG A 43 8.85 -7.00 1.87
C ARG A 43 7.84 -6.82 0.74
N ARG A 44 7.07 -7.87 0.46
CA ARG A 44 6.00 -7.84 -0.55
C ARG A 44 4.65 -7.61 0.12
N VAL A 45 3.85 -6.70 -0.42
CA VAL A 45 2.49 -6.45 0.02
C VAL A 45 1.52 -6.52 -1.15
N SER A 46 0.45 -7.28 -0.98
CA SER A 46 -0.66 -7.32 -1.93
C SER A 46 -1.72 -6.33 -1.46
N LEU A 47 -1.90 -5.23 -2.18
CA LEU A 47 -2.83 -4.16 -1.81
C LEU A 47 -4.08 -4.20 -2.71
N PRO A 48 -5.31 -4.20 -2.18
CA PRO A 48 -6.49 -3.96 -2.99
C PRO A 48 -6.36 -2.65 -3.77
N ALA A 49 -6.53 -2.72 -5.09
CA ALA A 49 -6.19 -1.61 -5.95
C ALA A 49 -7.10 -0.37 -5.73
N HIS A 50 -8.28 -0.56 -5.13
CA HIS A 50 -9.18 0.54 -4.80
C HIS A 50 -8.59 1.52 -3.78
N HIS A 51 -7.64 1.09 -2.92
CA HIS A 51 -6.94 2.00 -2.00
C HIS A 51 -6.02 3.00 -2.72
N LEU A 52 -5.60 2.69 -3.95
CA LEU A 52 -4.77 3.58 -4.76
C LEU A 52 -5.58 4.69 -5.45
N ARG A 53 -6.92 4.58 -5.51
CA ARG A 53 -7.80 5.52 -6.21
C ARG A 53 -7.55 7.00 -5.89
N PRO A 54 -7.35 7.41 -4.63
CA PRO A 54 -7.10 8.81 -4.30
C PRO A 54 -5.78 9.36 -4.85
N PHE A 55 -4.85 8.49 -5.24
CA PHE A 55 -3.48 8.85 -5.66
C PHE A 55 -3.27 8.75 -7.17
N ILE A 56 -4.32 8.44 -7.93
CA ILE A 56 -4.22 8.31 -9.39
C ILE A 56 -4.17 9.69 -10.03
N GLY A 57 -3.03 9.99 -10.65
CA GLY A 57 -2.89 11.11 -11.56
C GLY A 57 -3.04 10.68 -13.03
N HIS A 58 -2.86 11.62 -13.94
CA HIS A 58 -2.96 11.38 -15.39
C HIS A 58 -2.03 10.25 -15.88
N ALA A 59 -0.80 10.20 -15.37
CA ALA A 59 0.19 9.19 -15.75
C ALA A 59 -0.02 7.84 -15.04
N GLY A 60 -0.84 7.77 -13.98
CA GLY A 60 -0.95 6.63 -13.06
C GLY A 60 -0.64 7.03 -11.61
N VAL A 61 -0.16 6.08 -10.81
CA VAL A 61 0.25 6.31 -9.42
C VAL A 61 1.76 6.28 -9.34
N TYR A 62 2.33 7.41 -8.94
CA TYR A 62 3.77 7.57 -8.76
C TYR A 62 4.06 8.29 -7.45
N GLY A 63 5.19 7.92 -6.84
CA GLY A 63 5.72 8.60 -5.66
C GLY A 63 6.12 7.63 -4.55
N SER A 64 6.55 8.20 -3.44
CA SER A 64 6.86 7.47 -2.22
C SER A 64 5.61 7.42 -1.33
N PHE A 65 5.41 6.30 -0.66
CA PHE A 65 4.23 6.04 0.16
C PHE A 65 4.62 5.37 1.47
N VAL A 66 3.81 5.64 2.49
CA VAL A 66 3.83 4.93 3.76
C VAL A 66 2.54 4.12 3.86
N LEU A 67 2.71 2.82 4.11
CA LEU A 67 1.64 1.89 4.39
C LEU A 67 1.71 1.45 5.85
N GLU A 68 0.59 1.51 6.55
CA GLU A 68 0.48 0.99 7.93
C GLU A 68 -0.60 -0.08 7.96
N PHE A 69 -0.30 -1.19 8.63
CA PHE A 69 -1.26 -2.26 8.86
C PHE A 69 -1.17 -2.80 10.28
N SER A 70 -2.30 -3.35 10.73
CA SER A 70 -2.40 -4.00 12.03
C SER A 70 -1.59 -5.29 12.05
N ALA A 71 -1.41 -5.87 13.24
CA ALA A 71 -0.75 -7.17 13.39
C ALA A 71 -1.50 -8.30 12.66
N GLU A 72 -2.80 -8.12 12.43
CA GLU A 72 -3.70 -9.03 11.71
C GLU A 72 -3.65 -8.83 10.18
N GLY A 73 -2.88 -7.84 9.70
CA GLY A 73 -2.72 -7.53 8.28
C GLY A 73 -3.81 -6.64 7.70
N GLU A 74 -4.63 -6.02 8.54
CA GLU A 74 -5.62 -5.03 8.09
C GLU A 74 -4.94 -3.72 7.73
N LEU A 75 -5.28 -3.13 6.59
CA LEU A 75 -4.74 -1.84 6.19
C LEU A 75 -5.31 -0.75 7.11
N LEU A 76 -4.43 -0.11 7.90
CA LEU A 76 -4.77 1.02 8.76
C LEU A 76 -4.66 2.34 8.01
N SER A 77 -3.61 2.50 7.20
CA SER A 77 -3.42 3.73 6.43
C SER A 77 -2.56 3.54 5.17
N LEU A 78 -2.80 4.41 4.19
CA LEU A 78 -1.96 4.60 3.02
C LEU A 78 -1.81 6.11 2.79
N ARG A 79 -0.57 6.62 2.83
CA ARG A 79 -0.27 8.05 2.65
C ARG A 79 0.86 8.22 1.66
N ARG A 80 0.76 9.21 0.77
CA ARG A 80 1.88 9.65 -0.07
C ARG A 80 2.83 10.51 0.77
N GLN A 81 4.13 10.32 0.62
CA GLN A 81 5.15 11.22 1.13
C GLN A 81 5.48 12.22 0.01
N ASP A 82 5.34 13.51 0.32
CA ASP A 82 5.77 14.60 -0.55
C ASP A 82 7.29 14.79 -0.51
#